data_AF-A0A4Q3VL27-F1
#
_entry.id   AF-A0A4Q3VL27-F1
#
_cell.length_a   1.000
_cell.length_b   1.000
_cell.length_c   1.000
_cell.angle_alpha   90.00
_cell.angle_beta   90.00
_cell.angle_gamma   90.00
#
_symmetry.space_group_name_H-M   'P 1'
#
loop_
_entity.id
_entity.type
_entity.pdbx_description
1 polymer ?
#
loop_
_entity_poly.entity_id
_entity_poly.type
_entity_poly.pdbx_seq_one_letter_code
_entity_poly.pdbx_strand_id
1 'polypeptide(L)'
;MQEFSPAQQAIYNLVLEAQNAGIAECTAGKPFNAPGQAATRVIVAGLKRLGNIKEDQEYRRYFMHGTSHSLGLDVHDVMPGDPTLRPGVVLTVEPGIYIREGSLTDKKWWNIGCRIEDDILVTAGAPENLSAALAR
;
A
#
# COMPACT_ATOMS: atom_id res chain seq x y z
N MET A 1 -26.47 -5.85 -6.69
CA MET A 1 -25.25 -5.32 -6.02
C MET A 1 -24.24 -6.44 -6.03
N GLN A 2 -23.00 -6.21 -6.48
CA GLN A 2 -21.98 -7.27 -6.39
C GLN A 2 -21.42 -7.25 -4.96
N GLU A 3 -21.32 -8.41 -4.33
CA GLU A 3 -20.75 -8.57 -2.99
C GLU A 3 -19.38 -9.22 -3.07
N PHE A 4 -18.47 -8.84 -2.18
CA PHE A 4 -17.19 -9.51 -2.06
C PHE A 4 -17.37 -10.93 -1.53
N SER A 5 -16.72 -11.90 -2.17
CA SER A 5 -16.51 -13.19 -1.53
C SER A 5 -15.64 -13.04 -0.27
N PRO A 6 -15.70 -13.98 0.68
CA PRO A 6 -14.87 -13.91 1.88
C PRO A 6 -13.36 -13.78 1.60
N ALA A 7 -12.86 -14.42 0.54
CA ALA A 7 -11.46 -14.32 0.14
C ALA A 7 -11.12 -12.95 -0.44
N GLN A 8 -11.98 -12.38 -1.29
CA GLN A 8 -11.79 -11.03 -1.82
C GLN A 8 -11.83 -9.99 -0.70
N GLN A 9 -12.79 -10.08 0.22
CA GLN A 9 -12.90 -9.18 1.37
C GLN A 9 -11.65 -9.23 2.25
N ALA A 10 -11.08 -10.43 2.48
CA ALA A 10 -9.88 -10.58 3.30
C ALA A 10 -8.64 -9.93 2.65
N ILE A 11 -8.44 -10.08 1.35
CA ILE A 11 -7.34 -9.40 0.63
C ILE A 11 -7.59 -7.89 0.57
N TYR A 12 -8.83 -7.47 0.28
CA TYR A 12 -9.23 -6.07 0.27
C TYR A 12 -8.91 -5.38 1.60
N ASN A 13 -9.38 -5.96 2.70
CA ASN A 13 -9.16 -5.42 4.04
C ASN A 13 -7.68 -5.35 4.39
N LEU A 14 -6.88 -6.32 3.96
CA LEU A 14 -5.43 -6.30 4.18
C LEU A 14 -4.74 -5.17 3.40
N VAL A 15 -5.12 -4.95 2.14
CA VAL A 15 -4.61 -3.83 1.34
C VAL A 15 -5.02 -2.49 1.96
N LEU A 16 -6.27 -2.36 2.41
CA LEU A 16 -6.77 -1.16 3.09
C LEU A 16 -6.04 -0.90 4.42
N GLU A 17 -5.81 -1.94 5.23
CA GLU A 17 -5.02 -1.87 6.47
C GLU A 17 -3.61 -1.36 6.18
N ALA A 18 -2.97 -1.90 5.13
CA ALA A 18 -1.63 -1.50 4.72
C ALA A 18 -1.58 -0.06 4.19
N GLN A 19 -2.61 0.36 3.46
CA GLN A 19 -2.71 1.71 2.93
C GLN A 19 -2.84 2.71 4.07
N ASN A 20 -3.76 2.48 5.01
CA ASN A 20 -3.95 3.33 6.18
C ASN A 20 -2.68 3.45 7.03
N ALA A 21 -1.96 2.34 7.23
CA ALA A 21 -0.67 2.36 7.91
C ALA A 21 0.40 3.15 7.15
N GLY A 22 0.41 3.07 5.81
CA GLY A 22 1.29 3.88 4.96
C GLY A 22 0.98 5.38 5.05
N ILE A 23 -0.30 5.76 4.90
CA ILE A 23 -0.76 7.15 4.97
C ILE A 23 -0.41 7.77 6.33
N ALA A 24 -0.57 7.04 7.44
CA ALA A 24 -0.22 7.52 8.77
C ALA A 24 1.28 7.86 8.93
N GLU A 25 2.14 7.30 8.08
CA GLU A 25 3.58 7.57 8.07
C GLU A 25 4.00 8.70 7.12
N CYS A 26 3.07 9.30 6.36
CA CYS A 26 3.31 10.47 5.51
C CYS A 26 3.46 11.77 6.33
N THR A 27 4.25 11.75 7.40
CA THR A 27 4.43 12.88 8.32
C THR A 27 5.77 13.57 8.10
N ALA A 28 5.80 14.89 8.27
CA ALA A 28 7.02 15.68 8.14
C ALA A 28 8.18 15.16 9.01
N GLY A 29 9.38 15.15 8.46
CA GLY A 29 10.61 14.69 9.12
C GLY A 29 10.90 13.19 8.99
N LYS A 30 9.95 12.38 8.49
CA LYS A 30 10.20 10.96 8.22
C LYS A 30 10.90 10.76 6.87
N PRO A 31 11.62 9.63 6.68
CA PRO A 31 12.13 9.24 5.37
C PRO A 31 10.99 8.99 4.37
N PHE A 32 11.24 9.24 3.09
CA PHE A 32 10.28 9.06 1.99
C PHE A 32 9.75 7.63 1.92
N ASN A 33 10.57 6.64 2.28
CA ASN A 33 10.17 5.23 2.27
C ASN A 33 9.42 4.79 3.54
N ALA A 34 9.18 5.66 4.54
CA ALA A 34 8.47 5.31 5.76
C ALA A 34 7.06 4.73 5.50
N PRO A 35 6.23 5.30 4.59
CA PRO A 35 4.95 4.71 4.20
C PRO A 35 5.09 3.28 3.67
N GLY A 36 6.05 3.06 2.77
CA GLY A 36 6.29 1.73 2.20
C GLY A 36 6.77 0.70 3.21
N GLN A 37 7.59 1.11 4.19
CA GLN A 37 7.98 0.24 5.29
C GLN A 37 6.79 -0.15 6.18
N ALA A 38 5.89 0.79 6.49
CA ALA A 38 4.69 0.49 7.27
C ALA A 38 3.71 -0.41 6.53
N ALA A 39 3.41 -0.12 5.27
CA ALA A 39 2.56 -0.96 4.44
C ALA A 39 3.13 -2.38 4.30
N THR A 40 4.45 -2.51 4.09
CA THR A 40 5.12 -3.82 4.01
C THR A 40 4.96 -4.63 5.31
N ARG A 41 5.14 -4.01 6.48
CA ARG A 41 4.96 -4.70 7.77
C ARG A 41 3.55 -5.27 7.92
N VAL A 42 2.53 -4.48 7.56
CA VAL A 42 1.13 -4.93 7.58
C VAL A 42 0.89 -6.08 6.60
N ILE A 43 1.35 -5.96 5.36
CA ILE A 43 1.18 -6.99 4.34
C ILE A 43 1.86 -8.30 4.75
N VAL A 44 3.09 -8.25 5.26
CA VAL A 44 3.82 -9.44 5.74
C VAL A 44 3.04 -10.13 6.86
N ALA A 45 2.63 -9.37 7.88
CA ALA A 45 1.87 -9.91 9.01
C ALA A 45 0.50 -10.48 8.57
N GLY A 46 -0.19 -9.79 7.67
CA GLY A 46 -1.49 -10.21 7.14
C GLY A 46 -1.41 -11.45 6.26
N LEU A 47 -0.45 -11.53 5.33
CA LEU A 47 -0.25 -12.71 4.51
C LEU A 47 0.13 -13.94 5.35
N LYS A 48 0.91 -13.76 6.43
CA LYS A 48 1.17 -14.82 7.41
C LYS A 48 -0.11 -15.25 8.13
N ARG A 49 -0.88 -14.29 8.63
CA ARG A 49 -2.16 -14.52 9.32
C ARG A 49 -3.17 -15.27 8.44
N LEU A 50 -3.19 -14.99 7.14
CA LEU A 50 -4.05 -15.66 6.16
C LEU A 50 -3.49 -17.01 5.67
N GLY A 51 -2.27 -17.38 6.09
CA GLY A 51 -1.59 -18.62 5.69
C GLY A 51 -1.04 -18.62 4.27
N ASN A 52 -0.90 -17.44 3.64
CA ASN A 52 -0.39 -17.31 2.28
C ASN A 52 1.14 -17.39 2.19
N ILE A 53 1.84 -17.09 3.28
CA ILE A 53 3.31 -17.17 3.40
C ILE A 53 3.71 -17.74 4.76
N LYS A 54 4.93 -18.27 4.86
CA LYS A 54 5.56 -18.78 6.09
C LYS A 54 6.71 -17.87 6.54
N GLU A 55 7.55 -17.44 5.60
CA GLU A 55 8.69 -16.57 5.87
C GLU A 55 8.43 -15.14 5.40
N ASP A 56 8.97 -14.15 6.11
CA ASP A 56 8.70 -12.72 5.81
C ASP A 56 9.02 -12.39 4.36
N GLN A 57 10.16 -12.84 3.84
CA GLN A 57 10.63 -12.54 2.48
C GLN A 57 9.66 -12.95 1.36
N GLU A 58 8.78 -13.93 1.62
CA GLU A 58 7.89 -14.49 0.60
C GLU A 58 6.81 -13.49 0.17
N TYR A 59 6.59 -12.42 0.95
CA TYR A 59 5.62 -11.37 0.61
C TYR A 59 5.85 -10.80 -0.80
N ARG A 60 7.11 -10.74 -1.26
CA ARG A 60 7.48 -10.21 -2.58
C ARG A 60 6.89 -10.99 -3.75
N ARG A 61 6.42 -12.23 -3.52
CA ARG A 61 5.68 -13.01 -4.54
C ARG A 61 4.32 -12.38 -4.86
N TYR A 62 3.72 -11.69 -3.89
CA TYR A 62 2.36 -11.17 -3.99
C TYR A 62 2.27 -9.64 -3.89
N PHE A 63 3.28 -8.99 -3.31
CA PHE A 63 3.45 -7.52 -3.28
C PHE A 63 4.86 -7.16 -3.75
N MET A 64 4.99 -6.82 -5.03
CA MET A 64 6.28 -6.75 -5.74
C MET A 64 6.74 -5.32 -6.11
N HIS A 65 5.88 -4.32 -5.95
CA HIS A 65 6.19 -2.93 -6.29
C HIS A 65 6.39 -2.07 -5.02
N GLY A 66 6.88 -0.85 -5.22
CA GLY A 66 6.94 0.15 -4.15
C GLY A 66 5.55 0.66 -3.77
N THR A 67 5.42 1.23 -2.57
CA THR A 67 4.16 1.82 -2.09
C THR A 67 4.01 3.29 -2.46
N SER A 68 5.09 3.98 -2.83
CA SER A 68 5.08 5.42 -3.01
C SER A 68 6.05 5.87 -4.09
N HIS A 69 5.60 6.84 -4.89
CA HIS A 69 6.43 7.69 -5.73
C HIS A 69 6.01 9.15 -5.57
N SER A 70 6.89 10.10 -5.94
CA SER A 70 6.51 11.52 -5.95
C SER A 70 5.48 11.75 -7.05
N LEU A 71 4.57 12.71 -6.84
CA LEU A 71 3.52 13.06 -7.77
C LEU A 71 3.45 14.57 -7.96
N GLY A 72 3.34 15.02 -9.22
CA GLY A 72 3.27 16.43 -9.56
C GLY A 72 3.01 16.64 -11.05
N LEU A 73 3.96 17.25 -11.77
CA LEU A 73 3.79 17.47 -13.21
C LEU A 73 3.83 16.16 -14.00
N ASP A 74 4.66 15.21 -13.54
CA ASP A 74 4.71 13.84 -14.03
C ASP A 74 4.02 12.90 -13.04
N VAL A 75 3.44 11.80 -13.55
CA VAL A 75 2.81 10.76 -12.70
C VAL A 75 3.85 10.19 -11.74
N HIS A 76 5.03 9.83 -12.24
CA HIS A 76 6.20 9.54 -11.43
C HIS A 76 7.11 10.77 -11.46
N ASP A 77 6.84 11.72 -10.56
CA ASP A 77 7.60 12.97 -10.51
C ASP A 77 9.00 12.78 -9.94
N VAL A 78 9.84 13.78 -10.14
CA VAL A 78 11.23 13.81 -9.69
C VAL A 78 11.27 13.71 -8.17
N MET A 79 11.97 12.69 -7.68
CA MET A 79 12.26 12.54 -6.26
C MET A 79 13.17 13.68 -5.77
N PRO A 80 12.88 14.30 -4.61
CA PRO A 80 13.78 15.29 -4.03
C PRO A 80 15.15 14.66 -3.72
N GLY A 81 16.24 15.43 -3.91
CA GLY A 81 17.59 14.95 -3.59
C GLY A 81 17.80 14.63 -2.11
N ASP A 82 17.00 15.24 -1.23
CA ASP A 82 16.85 14.85 0.18
C ASP A 82 15.59 13.98 0.33
N PRO A 83 15.71 12.69 0.69
CA PRO A 83 14.57 11.79 0.82
C PRO A 83 13.77 12.02 2.12
N THR A 84 13.83 13.19 2.73
CA THR A 84 13.01 13.53 3.90
C THR A 84 11.65 14.10 3.46
N LEU A 85 10.56 13.58 4.02
CA LEU A 85 9.22 14.14 3.83
C LEU A 85 9.15 15.51 4.48
N ARG A 86 8.87 16.54 3.68
CA ARG A 86 8.69 17.93 4.12
C ARG A 86 7.28 18.39 3.80
N PRO A 87 6.72 19.36 4.54
CA PRO A 87 5.45 19.97 4.16
C PRO A 87 5.48 20.45 2.70
N GLY A 88 4.45 20.11 1.93
CA GLY A 88 4.36 20.40 0.49
C GLY A 88 4.79 19.25 -0.43
N VAL A 89 5.42 18.20 0.08
CA VAL A 89 5.68 16.98 -0.71
C VAL A 89 4.36 16.25 -0.96
N VAL A 90 4.13 15.87 -2.22
CA VAL A 90 3.00 15.02 -2.63
C VAL A 90 3.53 13.68 -3.11
N LEU A 91 2.96 12.59 -2.61
CA LEU A 91 3.34 11.22 -2.94
C LEU A 91 2.13 10.29 -2.94
N THR A 92 2.23 9.18 -3.67
CA THR A 92 1.23 8.12 -3.63
C THR A 92 1.38 7.21 -2.41
N VAL A 93 0.28 6.61 -1.97
CA VAL A 93 0.28 5.45 -1.07
C VAL A 93 -0.58 4.34 -1.67
N GLU A 94 0.09 3.38 -2.30
CA GLU A 94 -0.53 2.41 -3.23
C GLU A 94 -0.15 0.94 -2.96
N PRO A 95 -0.32 0.38 -1.74
CA PRO A 95 -0.05 -1.04 -1.54
C PRO A 95 -0.96 -1.90 -2.43
N GLY A 96 -0.41 -3.03 -2.93
CA GLY A 96 -1.16 -3.96 -3.76
C GLY A 96 -0.80 -5.42 -3.53
N ILE A 97 -1.80 -6.30 -3.57
CA ILE A 97 -1.62 -7.75 -3.47
C ILE A 97 -2.19 -8.41 -4.72
N TYR A 98 -1.39 -9.25 -5.37
CA TYR A 98 -1.75 -9.94 -6.60
C TYR A 98 -1.40 -11.42 -6.51
N ILE A 99 -2.42 -12.28 -6.56
CA ILE A 99 -2.29 -13.73 -6.42
C ILE A 99 -2.80 -14.38 -7.70
N ARG A 100 -1.88 -14.74 -8.60
CA ARG A 100 -2.21 -15.40 -9.86
C ARG A 100 -2.65 -16.85 -9.64
N GLU A 101 -3.40 -17.39 -10.59
CA GLU A 101 -3.61 -18.83 -10.70
C GLU A 101 -2.27 -19.61 -10.70
N GLY A 102 -2.24 -20.72 -9.98
CA GLY A 102 -1.03 -21.54 -9.78
C GLY A 102 -0.06 -21.01 -8.72
N SER A 103 -0.42 -19.97 -7.97
CA SER A 103 0.40 -19.50 -6.83
C SER A 103 0.53 -20.57 -5.74
N LEU A 104 1.56 -20.44 -4.90
CA LEU A 104 1.85 -21.35 -3.77
C LEU A 104 0.86 -21.21 -2.59
N THR A 105 -0.29 -20.59 -2.82
CA THR A 105 -1.38 -20.38 -1.86
C THR A 105 -2.57 -21.28 -2.19
N ASP A 106 -3.50 -21.43 -1.25
CA ASP A 106 -4.77 -22.12 -1.52
C ASP A 106 -5.50 -21.53 -2.73
N LYS A 107 -6.15 -22.39 -3.52
CA LYS A 107 -6.92 -22.00 -4.72
C LYS A 107 -7.95 -20.90 -4.49
N LYS A 108 -8.48 -20.79 -3.27
CA LYS A 108 -9.45 -19.72 -2.90
C LYS A 108 -8.88 -18.31 -3.03
N TRP A 109 -7.55 -18.16 -3.03
CA TRP A 109 -6.87 -16.88 -3.15
C TRP A 109 -6.51 -16.53 -4.60
N TRP A 110 -6.61 -17.49 -5.52
CA TRP A 110 -6.15 -17.30 -6.90
C TRP A 110 -7.04 -16.33 -7.66
N ASN A 111 -6.43 -15.65 -8.63
CA ASN A 111 -7.04 -14.62 -9.47
C ASN A 111 -7.64 -13.45 -8.67
N ILE A 112 -7.11 -13.19 -7.47
CA ILE A 112 -7.40 -11.99 -6.68
C ILE A 112 -6.24 -11.02 -6.85
N GLY A 113 -6.55 -9.84 -7.41
CA GLY A 113 -5.66 -8.69 -7.47
C GLY A 113 -6.36 -7.47 -6.89
N CYS A 114 -5.70 -6.77 -5.97
CA CYS A 114 -6.25 -5.57 -5.33
C CYS A 114 -5.11 -4.58 -5.08
N ARG A 115 -5.32 -3.32 -5.48
CA ARG A 115 -4.50 -2.16 -5.11
C ARG A 115 -5.47 -1.04 -4.73
N ILE A 116 -5.16 -0.35 -3.64
CA ILE A 116 -5.88 0.86 -3.22
C ILE A 116 -4.83 1.95 -3.14
N GLU A 117 -5.09 3.07 -3.81
CA GLU A 117 -4.12 4.12 -4.05
C GLU A 117 -4.76 5.48 -3.75
N ASP A 118 -4.00 6.34 -3.07
CA ASP A 118 -4.37 7.72 -2.80
C ASP A 118 -3.16 8.63 -2.92
N ASP A 119 -3.46 9.90 -3.22
CA ASP A 119 -2.50 10.98 -3.34
C ASP A 119 -2.45 11.74 -2.02
N ILE A 120 -1.28 11.72 -1.37
CA ILE A 120 -1.10 12.26 -0.03
C ILE A 120 -0.23 13.50 -0.07
N LEU A 121 -0.75 14.60 0.49
CA LEU A 121 0.01 15.81 0.76
C LEU A 121 0.58 15.74 2.17
N VAL A 122 1.91 15.81 2.29
CA VAL A 122 2.57 16.01 3.57
C VAL A 122 2.34 17.44 4.03
N THR A 123 1.80 17.60 5.25
CA THR A 123 1.58 18.92 5.86
C THR A 123 2.52 19.13 7.05
N ALA A 124 2.42 20.28 7.73
CA ALA A 124 3.12 20.51 9.00
C ALA A 124 2.50 19.71 10.17
N GLY A 125 1.30 19.15 10.00
CA GLY A 125 0.59 18.31 10.96
C GLY A 125 0.28 16.93 10.38
N ALA A 126 -0.98 16.51 10.49
CA ALA A 126 -1.43 15.26 9.88
C ALA A 126 -1.38 15.36 8.34
N PRO A 127 -1.02 14.28 7.64
CA PRO A 127 -1.11 14.26 6.18
C PRO A 127 -2.54 14.48 5.70
N GLU A 128 -2.67 15.12 4.55
CA GLU A 128 -3.95 15.32 3.88
C GLU A 128 -4.08 14.34 2.72
N ASN A 129 -5.21 13.64 2.62
CA ASN A 129 -5.52 12.80 1.47
C ASN A 129 -6.31 13.63 0.44
N LEU A 130 -5.69 13.90 -0.69
CA LEU A 130 -6.24 14.72 -1.78
C LEU A 130 -7.31 13.97 -2.60
N SER A 131 -7.32 12.64 -2.55
CA SER A 131 -8.24 11.76 -3.28
C SER A 131 -9.33 11.13 -2.39
N ALA A 132 -9.49 11.60 -1.15
CA ALA A 132 -10.43 11.06 -0.16
C ALA A 132 -11.92 11.16 -0.55
N ALA A 133 -12.27 11.85 -1.63
CA ALA A 133 -13.65 12.00 -2.09
C ALA A 133 -14.28 10.68 -2.59
N LEU A 134 -13.46 9.69 -2.95
CA LEU A 134 -13.92 8.37 -3.34
C LEU A 134 -13.88 7.41 -2.15
N ALA A 135 -14.97 6.66 -1.98
CA ALA A 135 -15.03 5.62 -0.97
C ALA A 135 -14.03 4.49 -1.26
N ARG A 136 -13.44 3.98 -0.19
CA ARG A 136 -12.57 2.81 -0.14
C ARG A 136 -13.21 1.84 0.82
#